data_AF-A0A967HCA1-F1
#
_entry.id   AF-A0A967HCA1-F1
#
_cell.length_a   1.000
_cell.length_b   1.000
_cell.length_c   1.000
_cell.angle_alpha   90.00
_cell.angle_beta   90.00
_cell.angle_gamma   90.00
#
_symmetry.space_group_name_H-M   'P 1'
#
loop_
_entity.id
_entity.type
_entity.pdbx_description
1 polymer ?
#
loop_
_entity_poly.entity_id
_entity_poly.type
_entity_poly.pdbx_seq_one_letter_code
_entity_poly.pdbx_strand_id
1 'polypeptide(L)'
;MQHVLPKGFHKVRYYGIWHKSNAHHVSTLASSIILAAILSGRPITQTGNEDPPITASKLKCPHCGSDQLILLEQLPRPRSRSP
;
A
#
# COMPACT_ATOMS: atom_id res chain seq x y z
N MET A 1 -9.30 -11.30 -26.00
CA MET A 1 -9.64 -9.88 -25.83
C MET A 1 -8.49 -9.17 -25.14
N GLN A 2 -7.84 -8.20 -25.79
CA GLN A 2 -6.71 -7.46 -25.23
C GLN A 2 -7.22 -6.14 -24.62
N HIS A 3 -7.21 -6.04 -23.29
CA HIS A 3 -7.56 -4.79 -22.62
C HIS A 3 -6.42 -3.79 -22.80
N VAL A 4 -6.66 -2.73 -23.59
CA VAL A 4 -5.75 -1.58 -23.69
C VAL A 4 -6.10 -0.60 -22.58
N LEU A 5 -5.10 -0.01 -21.93
CA LEU A 5 -5.32 0.96 -20.87
C LEU A 5 -5.88 2.28 -21.45
N PRO A 6 -6.80 2.98 -20.76
CA PRO A 6 -7.29 4.29 -21.18
C PRO A 6 -6.18 5.32 -21.29
N LYS A 7 -6.41 6.38 -22.07
CA LYS A 7 -5.45 7.48 -22.26
C LYS A 7 -5.00 8.06 -20.90
N GLY A 8 -3.69 8.12 -20.68
CA GLY A 8 -3.07 8.61 -19.45
C GLY A 8 -2.69 7.51 -18.44
N PHE A 9 -3.18 6.28 -18.62
CA PHE A 9 -2.85 5.17 -17.73
C PHE A 9 -1.69 4.33 -18.27
N HIS A 10 -0.71 4.05 -17.40
CA HIS A 10 0.46 3.25 -17.73
C HIS A 10 0.51 2.00 -16.86
N LYS A 11 0.80 0.84 -17.47
CA LYS A 11 0.99 -0.41 -16.74
C LYS A 11 2.42 -0.47 -16.21
N VAL A 12 2.58 -0.33 -14.90
CA VAL A 12 3.85 -0.59 -14.24
C VAL A 12 4.08 -2.09 -14.17
N ARG A 13 5.21 -2.56 -14.71
CA ARG A 13 5.65 -3.95 -14.57
C ARG A 13 6.63 -4.01 -13.41
N TYR A 14 6.32 -4.84 -12.42
CA TYR A 14 7.23 -5.11 -11.31
C TYR A 14 8.23 -6.18 -11.72
N TYR A 15 9.50 -6.00 -11.38
CA TYR A 15 10.58 -6.93 -11.68
C TYR A 15 11.35 -7.28 -10.39
N GLY A 16 12.17 -8.33 -10.47
CA GLY A 16 13.04 -8.73 -9.35
C GLY A 16 12.23 -9.09 -8.10
N ILE A 17 12.64 -8.56 -6.95
CA ILE A 17 12.02 -8.85 -5.64
C ILE A 17 10.53 -8.42 -5.57
N TRP A 18 10.13 -7.41 -6.34
CA TRP A 18 8.75 -6.91 -6.34
C TRP A 18 7.82 -7.67 -7.28
N HIS A 19 8.35 -8.61 -8.08
CA HIS A 19 7.53 -9.44 -8.96
C HIS A 19 6.69 -10.43 -8.16
N LYS A 20 5.44 -10.66 -8.58
CA LYS A 20 4.46 -11.44 -7.81
C LYS A 20 4.89 -12.89 -7.57
N SER A 21 5.61 -13.51 -8.52
CA SER A 21 6.16 -14.87 -8.36
C SER A 21 7.24 -14.96 -7.28
N ASN A 22 7.85 -13.82 -6.91
CA ASN A 22 8.98 -13.75 -5.99
C ASN A 22 8.55 -13.30 -4.59
N ALA A 23 7.25 -13.28 -4.30
CA ALA A 23 6.72 -12.89 -2.98
C ALA A 23 7.31 -13.73 -1.84
N HIS A 24 7.57 -15.03 -2.07
CA HIS A 24 8.25 -15.88 -1.09
C HIS A 24 9.68 -15.38 -0.80
N HIS A 25 10.40 -14.93 -1.83
CA HIS A 25 11.77 -14.43 -1.67
C HIS A 25 11.80 -13.16 -0.80
N VAL A 26 10.77 -12.31 -0.90
CA VAL A 26 10.64 -11.13 -0.03
C VAL A 26 10.52 -11.53 1.43
N SER A 27 9.70 -12.54 1.74
CA SER A 27 9.55 -13.06 3.10
C SER A 27 10.87 -13.60 3.65
N THR A 28 11.56 -14.46 2.87
CA THR A 28 12.85 -15.02 3.25
C THR A 28 13.91 -13.94 3.47
N LEU A 29 13.96 -12.95 2.58
CA LEU A 29 14.90 -11.83 2.66
C LEU A 29 14.61 -10.98 3.90
N ALA A 30 13.34 -10.67 4.18
CA ALA A 30 12.95 -9.97 5.41
C ALA A 30 13.40 -10.73 6.68
N SER A 31 13.15 -12.04 6.75
CA SER A 31 13.61 -12.88 7.86
C SER A 31 15.14 -12.88 8.00
N SER A 32 15.88 -12.91 6.90
CA SER A 32 17.34 -12.87 6.92
C SER A 32 17.89 -11.52 7.42
N ILE A 33 17.25 -10.40 7.06
CA ILE A 33 17.59 -9.06 7.56
C ILE A 33 17.34 -8.98 9.07
N ILE A 34 16.19 -9.49 9.53
CA ILE A 34 15.84 -9.55 10.95
C ILE A 34 16.90 -10.35 11.71
N LEU A 35 17.24 -11.55 11.23
CA LEU A 35 18.25 -12.40 11.85
C LEU A 35 19.62 -11.70 11.90
N ALA A 36 20.06 -11.09 10.80
CA ALA A 36 21.31 -10.34 10.76
C ALA A 36 21.31 -9.16 11.74
N ALA A 37 20.17 -8.44 11.88
CA ALA A 37 20.02 -7.36 12.83
C ALA A 37 20.19 -7.84 14.28
N ILE A 38 19.54 -8.95 14.66
CA ILE A 38 19.67 -9.58 15.98
C ILE A 38 21.12 -9.96 16.26
N LEU A 39 21.77 -10.65 15.31
CA LEU A 39 23.16 -11.08 15.46
C LEU A 39 24.13 -9.90 15.57
N SER A 40 23.80 -8.77 14.94
CA SER A 40 24.60 -7.53 15.03
C SER A 40 24.35 -6.71 16.31
N GLY A 41 23.46 -7.15 17.20
CA GLY A 41 23.11 -6.43 18.43
C GLY A 41 22.33 -5.13 18.21
N ARG A 42 21.77 -4.91 17.01
CA ARG A 42 20.96 -3.73 16.72
C ARG A 42 19.55 -3.92 17.27
N PRO A 43 18.97 -2.92 17.96
CA PRO A 43 17.58 -3.00 18.37
C PRO A 43 16.70 -3.01 17.11
N ILE A 44 15.92 -4.08 16.93
CA ILE A 44 14.84 -4.08 15.96
C ILE A 44 13.71 -3.27 16.57
N THR A 45 13.70 -1.97 16.29
CA THR A 45 12.49 -1.18 16.46
C THR A 45 11.49 -1.72 15.45
N GLN A 46 10.52 -2.49 15.94
CA GLN A 46 9.26 -2.64 15.22
C GLN A 46 8.69 -1.23 15.14
N THR A 47 8.97 -0.52 14.05
CA THR A 47 8.05 0.51 13.60
C THR A 47 6.80 -0.26 13.23
N GLY A 48 5.93 -0.48 14.22
CA GLY A 48 4.55 -0.76 13.92
C GLY A 48 4.15 0.26 12.86
N ASN A 49 3.42 -0.19 11.84
CA ASN A 49 2.56 0.71 11.11
C ASN A 49 1.54 1.26 12.12
N GLU A 50 1.99 2.14 13.02
CA GLU A 50 1.17 3.23 13.45
C GLU A 50 1.02 4.04 12.18
N ASP A 51 -0.01 3.69 11.41
CA ASP A 51 -0.58 4.61 10.46
C ASP A 51 -0.60 5.96 11.21
N PRO A 52 0.07 7.01 10.71
CA PRO A 52 0.02 8.30 11.38
C PRO A 52 -1.46 8.56 11.64
N PRO A 53 -1.83 9.00 12.87
CA PRO A 53 -3.23 9.23 13.19
C PRO A 53 -3.77 10.05 12.05
N ILE A 54 -4.72 9.46 11.30
CA ILE A 54 -5.30 10.09 10.13
C ILE A 54 -5.92 11.35 10.69
N THR A 55 -5.18 12.45 10.63
CA THR A 55 -5.68 13.78 10.86
C THR A 55 -6.57 13.95 9.67
N ALA A 56 -7.82 13.53 9.85
CA ALA A 56 -8.85 13.58 8.84
C ALA A 56 -9.00 15.04 8.48
N SER A 57 -8.22 15.47 7.48
CA SER A 57 -8.38 16.75 6.84
C SER A 57 -9.84 16.83 6.48
N LYS A 58 -10.59 17.75 7.09
CA LYS A 58 -12.01 17.91 6.84
C LYS A 58 -12.19 18.02 5.33
N LEU A 59 -12.82 17.01 4.74
CA LEU A 59 -13.11 17.00 3.32
C LEU A 59 -14.00 18.21 3.02
N LYS A 60 -13.69 18.94 1.96
CA LYS A 60 -14.46 20.10 1.51
C LYS A 60 -15.08 19.79 0.16
N CYS A 61 -16.30 20.25 -0.06
CA CYS A 61 -16.93 20.15 -1.37
C CYS A 61 -16.15 20.99 -2.39
N PRO A 62 -15.68 20.43 -3.53
CA PRO A 62 -14.93 21.19 -4.54
C PRO A 62 -15.78 22.23 -5.28
N HIS A 63 -17.11 22.16 -5.19
CA HIS A 63 -18.03 23.07 -5.86
C HIS A 63 -18.43 24.27 -4.99
N CYS A 64 -18.74 24.05 -3.71
CA CYS A 64 -19.24 25.10 -2.81
C CYS A 64 -18.35 25.37 -1.59
N GLY A 65 -17.28 24.59 -1.37
CA GLY A 65 -16.37 24.74 -0.24
C GLY A 65 -16.96 24.37 1.13
N SER A 66 -18.20 23.86 1.16
CA SER A 66 -18.88 23.47 2.41
C SER A 66 -18.18 22.29 3.10
N ASP A 67 -18.14 22.36 4.44
CA ASP A 67 -17.70 21.29 5.33
C ASP A 67 -18.85 20.33 5.70
N GLN A 68 -20.09 20.65 5.32
CA GLN A 68 -21.25 19.78 5.55
C GLN A 68 -21.31 18.69 4.48
N LEU A 69 -20.65 17.56 4.75
CA LEU A 69 -20.68 16.37 3.91
C LEU A 69 -21.39 15.24 4.65
N ILE A 70 -22.20 14.48 3.92
CA ILE A 70 -22.84 13.26 4.43
C ILE A 70 -22.14 12.08 3.78
N LEU A 71 -21.66 11.14 4.60
CA LEU A 71 -21.11 9.89 4.13
C LEU A 71 -22.26 8.99 3.64
N LEU A 72 -22.28 8.66 2.35
CA LEU A 72 -23.30 7.77 1.78
C LEU A 72 -22.90 6.30 1.91
N GLU A 73 -21.68 5.95 1.52
CA GLU A 73 -21.20 4.58 1.54
C GLU A 73 -19.67 4.55 1.66
N GLN A 74 -19.15 3.57 2.41
CA GLN A 74 -17.74 3.22 2.39
C GLN A 74 -17.54 2.00 1.50
N LEU A 75 -16.94 2.21 0.33
CA LEU A 75 -16.65 1.11 -0.58
C LEU A 75 -15.62 0.16 0.07
N PRO A 76 -15.86 -1.16 0.06
CA PRO A 76 -14.90 -2.11 0.59
C PRO A 76 -13.60 -2.00 -0.20
N ARG A 77 -12.46 -2.03 0.51
CA ARG A 77 -11.15 -2.04 -0.14
C ARG A 77 -11.13 -3.20 -1.13
N PRO A 78 -10.85 -2.96 -2.43
CA PRO A 78 -10.87 -4.03 -3.41
C PRO A 78 -9.89 -5.10 -2.96
N ARG A 79 -10.40 -6.30 -2.64
CA ARG A 79 -9.55 -7.47 -2.45
C ARG A 79 -8.74 -7.59 -3.72
N SER A 80 -7.42 -7.74 -3.59
CA SER A 80 -6.51 -7.88 -4.72
C SER A 80 -7.16 -8.82 -5.75
N ARG A 81 -7.52 -8.31 -6.93
CA ARG A 81 -7.86 -9.19 -8.05
C ARG A 81 -6.56 -9.93 -8.37
N SER A 82 -6.47 -11.17 -7.92
CA SER A 82 -5.50 -12.10 -8.49
C SER A 82 -5.78 -12.18 -10.01
N PRO A 83 -4.72 -12.27 -10.83
CA PRO A 83 -4.88 -12.41 -12.28
C PRO A 83 -5.69 -13.65 -12.64
#